data_AF-A0ABD6E5J2-F1
#
_entry.id   AF-A0ABD6E5J2-F1
#
_cell.length_a   1.000
_cell.length_b   1.000
_cell.length_c   1.000
_cell.angle_alpha   90.00
_cell.angle_beta   90.00
_cell.angle_gamma   90.00
#
_symmetry.space_group_name_H-M   'P 1'
#
loop_
_entity.id
_entity.type
_entity.pdbx_description
1 polymer ?
#
loop_
_entity_poly.entity_id
_entity_poly.type
_entity_poly.pdbx_seq_one_letter_code
_entity_poly.pdbx_strand_id
1 'polypeptide(L)'
;MVRCLLCPSSASVKCAYDGAPLCAPCFISKFEEQVHKTIAKHVLFNRGERIAVGVSGGKDSTVLAYILNVLNKRYDYGVDLILLSIDEGIRVSLVICAELFLI
;
A
#
# COMPACT_ATOMS: atom_id res chain seq x y z
N MET A 1 -28.28 -6.96 -8.63
CA MET A 1 -27.14 -6.10 -8.25
C MET A 1 -26.40 -6.80 -7.11
N VAL A 2 -25.11 -7.11 -7.28
CA VAL A 2 -24.35 -7.85 -6.26
C VAL A 2 -24.01 -6.89 -5.10
N ARG A 3 -24.26 -7.31 -3.85
CA ARG A 3 -23.96 -6.51 -2.65
C ARG A 3 -22.53 -6.79 -2.17
N CYS A 4 -21.94 -5.81 -1.50
CA CYS A 4 -20.67 -5.99 -0.81
C CYS A 4 -20.84 -7.03 0.31
N LEU A 5 -19.84 -7.89 0.48
CA LEU A 5 -19.85 -8.91 1.55
C LEU A 5 -19.72 -8.30 2.96
N LEU A 6 -19.07 -7.14 3.08
CA LEU A 6 -18.74 -6.52 4.38
C LEU A 6 -19.68 -5.39 4.79
N CYS A 7 -20.48 -4.84 3.87
CA CYS A 7 -21.32 -3.68 4.15
C CYS A 7 -22.55 -3.65 3.22
N PRO A 8 -23.59 -2.85 3.52
CA PRO A 8 -24.84 -2.86 2.74
C PRO A 8 -24.74 -2.21 1.34
N SER A 9 -23.61 -1.63 0.95
CA SER A 9 -23.44 -0.97 -0.35
C SER A 9 -23.33 -1.98 -1.52
N SER A 10 -23.49 -1.50 -2.75
CA SER A 10 -23.24 -2.30 -3.95
C SER A 10 -21.76 -2.67 -4.11
N ALA A 11 -21.48 -3.90 -4.53
CA ALA A 11 -20.13 -4.33 -4.85
C ALA A 11 -19.66 -3.70 -6.18
N SER A 12 -18.40 -3.26 -6.21
CA SER A 12 -17.75 -2.67 -7.39
C SER A 12 -16.52 -3.46 -7.83
N VAL A 13 -15.96 -4.30 -6.96
CA VAL A 13 -14.74 -5.08 -7.21
C VAL A 13 -14.98 -6.53 -6.78
N LYS A 14 -14.46 -7.47 -7.57
CA LYS A 14 -14.35 -8.88 -7.16
C LYS A 14 -12.92 -9.12 -6.71
N CYS A 15 -12.73 -9.48 -5.45
CA CYS A 15 -11.42 -9.74 -4.87
C CYS A 15 -10.76 -10.94 -5.59
N ALA A 16 -9.54 -10.78 -6.10
CA ALA A 16 -8.88 -11.83 -6.89
C ALA A 16 -8.47 -13.04 -6.03
N TYR A 17 -8.18 -12.83 -4.75
CA TYR A 17 -7.69 -13.87 -3.85
C TYR A 17 -8.76 -14.91 -3.48
N ASP A 18 -9.96 -14.45 -3.13
CA ASP A 18 -11.05 -15.30 -2.61
C ASP A 18 -12.37 -15.14 -3.37
N GLY A 19 -12.41 -14.33 -4.43
CA GLY A 19 -13.60 -14.11 -5.24
C GLY A 19 -14.69 -13.27 -4.57
N ALA A 20 -14.44 -12.71 -3.38
CA ALA A 20 -15.43 -11.98 -2.62
C ALA A 20 -15.88 -10.68 -3.33
N PRO A 21 -17.19 -10.43 -3.49
CA PRO A 21 -17.69 -9.16 -4.02
C PRO A 21 -17.59 -8.08 -2.94
N LEU A 22 -16.85 -7.00 -3.21
CA LEU A 22 -16.60 -5.91 -2.28
C LEU A 22 -16.86 -4.56 -2.95
N CYS A 23 -17.27 -3.56 -2.17
CA CYS A 23 -17.18 -2.17 -2.60
C CYS A 23 -15.74 -1.67 -2.46
N ALA A 24 -15.39 -0.60 -3.18
CA ALA A 24 -14.06 0.00 -3.18
C ALA A 24 -13.49 0.26 -1.76
N PRO A 25 -14.19 0.92 -0.81
CA PRO A 25 -13.61 1.20 0.50
C PRO A 25 -13.36 -0.09 1.31
N CYS A 26 -14.30 -1.04 1.30
CA CYS A 26 -14.13 -2.31 1.98
C CYS A 26 -12.98 -3.14 1.38
N PHE A 27 -12.76 -3.06 0.07
CA PHE A 27 -11.61 -3.68 -0.58
C PHE A 27 -10.29 -3.06 -0.10
N ILE A 28 -10.18 -1.72 -0.11
CA ILE A 28 -8.98 -1.00 0.33
C ILE A 28 -8.66 -1.34 1.80
N SER A 29 -9.64 -1.26 2.69
CA SER A 29 -9.43 -1.59 4.11
C SER A 29 -9.02 -3.05 4.32
N LYS A 30 -9.64 -3.99 3.58
CA LYS A 30 -9.26 -5.41 3.64
C LYS A 30 -7.82 -5.63 3.15
N PHE A 31 -7.42 -4.92 2.10
CA PHE A 31 -6.06 -5.01 1.54
C PHE A 31 -5.01 -4.45 2.51
N GLU A 32 -5.24 -3.26 3.07
CA GLU A 32 -4.36 -2.66 4.08
C GLU A 32 -4.20 -3.58 5.30
N GLU A 33 -5.29 -4.20 5.75
CA GLU A 33 -5.27 -5.14 6.89
C GLU A 33 -4.49 -6.42 6.58
N GLN A 34 -4.53 -6.92 5.35
CA GLN A 34 -3.69 -8.07 4.93
C GLN A 34 -2.20 -7.72 4.96
N VAL A 35 -1.84 -6.51 4.54
CA VAL A 35 -0.46 -6.01 4.61
C VAL A 35 -0.02 -5.87 6.08
N HIS A 36 -0.85 -5.25 6.93
CA HIS A 36 -0.60 -5.14 8.37
C HIS A 36 -0.34 -6.51 9.02
N LYS A 37 -1.21 -7.50 8.76
CA LYS A 37 -1.07 -8.86 9.26
C LYS A 37 0.24 -9.51 8.80
N THR A 38 0.68 -9.23 7.58
CA THR A 38 1.94 -9.77 7.05
C THR A 38 3.14 -9.15 7.76
N ILE A 39 3.14 -7.83 7.95
CA ILE A 39 4.17 -7.10 8.71
C ILE A 39 4.27 -7.63 10.14
N ALA A 40 3.13 -7.73 10.83
CA ALA A 40 3.07 -8.16 12.22
C ALA A 40 3.46 -9.64 12.39
N LYS A 41 3.05 -10.51 11.46
CA LYS A 41 3.37 -11.94 11.50
C LYS A 41 4.86 -12.22 11.37
N HIS A 42 5.57 -11.45 10.55
CA HIS A 42 6.99 -11.68 10.27
C HIS A 42 7.92 -10.72 11.01
N VAL A 43 7.38 -9.80 11.80
CA VAL A 43 8.13 -8.78 12.55
C VAL A 43 9.15 -8.08 11.63
N LEU A 44 8.64 -7.53 10.51
CA LEU A 44 9.51 -7.02 9.44
C LEU A 44 10.40 -5.83 9.85
N PHE A 45 9.99 -5.08 10.87
CA PHE A 45 10.73 -3.95 11.42
C PHE A 45 10.28 -3.67 12.85
N ASN A 46 11.14 -2.97 13.60
CA ASN A 46 10.88 -2.50 14.95
C ASN A 46 10.73 -0.99 15.01
N ARG A 47 10.06 -0.51 16.05
CA ARG A 47 9.89 0.93 16.29
C ARG A 47 11.25 1.63 16.41
N GLY A 48 11.38 2.79 15.76
CA GLY A 48 12.60 3.60 15.74
C GLY A 48 13.60 3.21 14.65
N GLU A 49 13.34 2.15 13.87
CA GLU A 49 14.19 1.78 12.75
C GLU A 49 13.97 2.68 11.53
N ARG A 50 15.03 2.84 10.73
CA ARG A 50 15.00 3.48 9.42
C ARG A 50 14.85 2.44 8.34
N ILE A 51 13.77 2.53 7.57
CA ILE A 51 13.44 1.54 6.54
C ILE A 51 13.55 2.21 5.16
N ALA A 52 14.47 1.71 4.36
CA ALA A 52 14.62 2.10 2.97
C ALA A 52 13.66 1.30 2.07
N VAL A 53 12.78 2.00 1.34
CA VAL A 53 11.82 1.43 0.41
C VAL A 53 12.25 1.77 -1.02
N GLY A 54 12.57 0.74 -1.80
CA GLY A 54 12.89 0.89 -3.22
C GLY A 54 11.63 1.22 -4.04
N VAL A 55 11.64 2.35 -4.74
CA VAL A 55 10.53 2.82 -5.58
C VAL A 55 10.99 2.99 -7.02
N SER A 56 10.34 2.25 -7.93
CA SER A 56 10.58 2.29 -9.37
C SER A 56 9.68 3.27 -10.14
N GLY A 57 8.69 3.88 -9.46
CA GLY A 57 7.60 4.64 -10.10
C GLY A 57 6.50 3.75 -10.69
N GLY A 58 6.61 2.42 -10.55
CA GLY A 58 5.58 1.47 -10.92
C GLY A 58 4.42 1.42 -9.93
N LYS A 59 3.29 0.82 -10.33
CA LYS A 59 2.09 0.69 -9.50
C LYS A 59 2.37 -0.02 -8.18
N ASP A 60 3.12 -1.12 -8.22
CA ASP A 60 3.34 -1.96 -7.04
C ASP A 60 4.17 -1.26 -5.97
N SER A 61 5.31 -0.69 -6.36
CA SER A 61 6.23 0.00 -5.44
C SER A 61 5.62 1.29 -4.88
N THR A 62 4.84 2.00 -5.70
CA THR A 62 4.10 3.21 -5.30
C THR A 62 2.98 2.88 -4.29
N VAL A 63 2.20 1.83 -4.56
CA VAL A 63 1.14 1.35 -3.65
C VAL A 63 1.74 0.86 -2.33
N LEU A 64 2.87 0.14 -2.39
CA LEU A 64 3.57 -0.32 -1.19
C LEU A 64 4.03 0.87 -0.33
N ALA A 65 4.70 1.85 -0.93
CA ALA A 65 5.14 3.06 -0.23
C ALA A 65 3.97 3.81 0.43
N TYR A 66 2.86 3.96 -0.30
CA TYR A 66 1.64 4.58 0.22
C TYR A 66 1.06 3.82 1.42
N ILE A 67 0.89 2.50 1.30
CA ILE A 67 0.31 1.67 2.37
C ILE A 67 1.21 1.65 3.59
N LEU A 68 2.53 1.54 3.43
CA LEU A 68 3.46 1.60 4.56
C LEU A 68 3.32 2.92 5.32
N ASN A 69 3.20 4.05 4.62
CA ASN A 69 2.95 5.34 5.26
C ASN A 69 1.60 5.38 6.01
N VAL A 70 0.52 4.89 5.39
CA VAL A 70 -0.81 4.83 6.02
C VAL A 70 -0.79 3.95 7.27
N LEU A 71 -0.18 2.77 7.19
CA LEU A 71 -0.11 1.82 8.30
C LEU A 71 0.82 2.31 9.41
N ASN A 72 1.94 2.97 9.07
CA ASN A 72 2.84 3.58 10.05
C ASN A 72 2.10 4.61 10.91
N LYS A 73 1.25 5.44 10.29
CA LYS A 73 0.39 6.40 11.01
C LYS A 73 -0.74 5.71 11.78
N ARG A 74 -1.42 4.74 11.18
CA ARG A 74 -2.61 4.08 11.77
C ARG A 74 -2.28 3.18 12.96
N TYR A 75 -1.18 2.42 12.86
CA TYR A 75 -0.77 1.45 13.88
C TYR A 75 0.42 1.92 14.73
N ASP A 76 0.86 3.17 14.55
CA ASP A 76 1.98 3.79 15.27
C ASP A 76 3.25 2.91 15.29
N TYR A 77 3.63 2.40 14.11
CA TYR A 77 4.86 1.61 13.99
C TYR A 77 6.10 2.41 14.36
N GLY A 78 6.06 3.74 14.21
CA GLY A 78 7.14 4.65 14.59
C GLY A 78 8.44 4.39 13.84
N VAL A 79 8.34 3.94 12.59
CA VAL A 79 9.48 3.78 11.68
C VAL A 79 9.69 5.03 10.84
N ASP A 80 10.93 5.29 10.49
CA ASP A 80 11.33 6.38 9.59
C ASP A 80 11.48 5.80 8.17
N LEU A 81 10.53 6.15 7.29
CA LEU A 81 10.43 5.60 5.93
C LEU A 81 11.23 6.47 4.96
N ILE A 82 12.23 5.88 4.32
CA ILE A 82 13.09 6.54 3.33
C ILE A 82 12.80 5.93 1.96
N LEU A 83 12.35 6.74 1.00
CA LEU A 83 12.19 6.27 -0.36
C LEU A 83 13.49 6.38 -1.14
N LEU A 84 13.85 5.31 -1.83
CA LEU A 84 15.01 5.25 -2.70
C LEU A 84 14.57 4.88 -4.11
N SER A 85 14.98 5.67 -5.09
CA SER A 85 14.80 5.36 -6.50
C SER A 85 16.15 5.40 -7.19
N ILE A 86 16.39 4.46 -8.11
CA ILE A 86 17.61 4.38 -8.89
C ILE A 86 17.27 4.80 -10.32
N ASP A 87 17.92 5.86 -10.79
CA ASP A 87 17.87 6.23 -12.20
C ASP A 87 18.90 5.40 -12.97
N GLU A 88 18.42 4.58 -13.89
CA GLU A 88 19.26 3.72 -14.74
C GLU A 88 19.88 4.49 -15.91
N GLY A 89 19.56 5.79 -16.08
CA GLY A 89 20.10 6.63 -17.15
C GLY A 89 19.52 6.32 -18.54
N ILE A 90 18.41 5.59 -18.60
CA ILE A 90 17.68 5.30 -19.84
C ILE A 90 16.78 6.51 -20.15
N ARG A 91 16.91 7.09 -21.35
CA ARG A 91 16.08 8.23 -21.81
C ARG A 91 14.65 7.80 -22.12
N VAL A 92 13.92 7.37 -21.11
CA VAL A 92 12.46 7.20 -21.16
C VAL A 92 11.93 7.88 -19.90
N SER A 93 11.10 8.90 -20.11
CA SER A 93 10.61 9.84 -19.09
C SER A 93 10.06 9.13 -17.84
N LEU A 94 10.84 9.08 -16.75
CA LEU A 94 10.39 8.62 -15.42
C LEU A 94 10.19 9.84 -14.51
N VAL A 95 9.09 10.55 -14.74
CA VAL A 95 8.60 11.60 -13.83
C VAL A 95 7.35 11.07 -13.15
N ILE A 96 7.49 10.16 -12.17
CA ILE A 96 6.35 9.74 -11.33
C ILE A 96 6.69 9.75 -9.83
N CYS A 97 7.95 10.01 -9.43
CA CYS A 97 8.31 9.98 -8.00
C CYS A 97 7.97 11.25 -7.20
N ALA A 98 7.74 12.41 -7.84
CA ALA A 98 7.63 13.68 -7.11
C ALA A 98 6.20 14.03 -6.64
N GLU A 99 5.16 13.64 -7.36
CA GLU A 99 3.79 14.11 -7.04
C GLU A 99 3.05 13.27 -6.00
N LEU A 100 3.55 12.07 -5.66
CA LEU A 100 2.81 11.18 -4.76
C LEU A 100 3.02 11.48 -3.26
N PHE A 101 3.89 12.44 -2.91
CA PHE A 101 4.32 12.69 -1.52
C PHE A 101 3.91 14.05 -0.95
N LEU A 102 3.07 14.82 -1.65
CA LEU A 102 2.54 16.10 -1.16
C LEU A 102 1.14 15.98 -0.51
N ILE A 103 0.73 14.76 -0.11
CA ILE A 103 -0.54 14.49 0.61
C ILE A 103 -0.24 13.85 1.98
#